data_AF-A0AAD5AXU0-F1
#
_entry.id   AF-A0AAD5AXU0-F1
#
_cell.length_a   1.000
_cell.length_b   1.000
_cell.length_c   1.000
_cell.angle_alpha   90.00
_cell.angle_beta   90.00
_cell.angle_gamma   90.00
#
_symmetry.space_group_name_H-M   'P 1'
#
loop_
_entity.id
_entity.type
_entity.pdbx_description
1 polymer ?
#
loop_
_entity_poly.entity_id
_entity_poly.type
_entity_poly.pdbx_seq_one_letter_code
_entity_poly.pdbx_strand_id
1 'polypeptide(L)'
;RIRFKTLMLAYKAKNGPAPSYLSNLITSRTAPRCLRSSSTARLVPPSLRMRGKYTSRLFSVMAPGWNEVPLDVRTAESLIIF
;
A
#
# COMPACT_ATOMS: atom_id res chain seq x y z
N ARG A 1 10.74 2.38 13.82
CA ARG A 1 10.17 1.04 14.08
C ARG A 1 8.73 0.83 13.53
N ILE A 2 7.88 1.86 13.44
CA ILE A 2 6.46 1.71 12.99
C ILE A 2 6.31 1.55 11.46
N ARG A 3 7.04 2.34 10.65
CA ARG A 3 6.91 2.34 9.17
C ARG A 3 7.05 0.94 8.55
N PHE A 4 8.07 0.18 8.98
CA PHE A 4 8.31 -1.17 8.48
C PHE A 4 7.11 -2.10 8.70
N LYS A 5 6.56 -2.14 9.93
CA LYS A 5 5.38 -2.95 10.25
C LYS A 5 4.17 -2.52 9.41
N THR A 6 3.97 -1.22 9.22
CA THR A 6 2.89 -0.69 8.37
C THR A 6 3.04 -1.13 6.92
N LEU A 7 4.25 -1.08 6.35
CA LEU A 7 4.53 -1.51 4.98
C LEU A 7 4.35 -3.03 4.81
N MET A 8 4.79 -3.83 5.79
CA MET A 8 4.52 -5.28 5.80
C MET A 8 3.02 -5.58 5.84
N LEU A 9 2.27 -4.87 6.69
CA LEU A 9 0.82 -5.04 6.78
C LEU A 9 0.13 -4.61 5.47
N ALA A 10 0.61 -3.55 4.82
CA ALA A 10 0.13 -3.10 3.51
C ALA A 10 0.39 -4.13 2.41
N TYR A 11 1.58 -4.77 2.40
CA TYR A 11 1.86 -5.89 1.48
C TYR A 11 0.86 -7.02 1.69
N LYS A 12 0.65 -7.45 2.94
CA LYS A 12 -0.27 -8.55 3.25
C LYS A 12 -1.72 -8.21 2.87
N ALA A 13 -2.14 -6.97 3.13
CA ALA A 13 -3.45 -6.46 2.72
C ALA A 13 -3.63 -6.43 1.20
N LYS A 14 -2.58 -6.10 0.45
CA LYS A 14 -2.60 -6.07 -1.02
C LYS A 14 -2.61 -7.48 -1.64
N ASN A 15 -1.80 -8.39 -1.11
CA ASN A 15 -1.53 -9.69 -1.74
C ASN A 15 -2.39 -10.84 -1.17
N GLY A 16 -3.31 -10.57 -0.24
CA GLY A 16 -4.31 -11.53 0.23
C GLY A 16 -4.12 -12.16 1.63
N PRO A 17 -2.92 -12.27 2.26
CA PRO A 17 -2.79 -12.94 3.56
C PRO A 17 -3.18 -12.07 4.77
N ALA A 18 -3.99 -11.03 4.60
CA ALA A 18 -4.43 -10.16 5.69
C ALA A 18 -5.95 -10.25 5.94
N PRO A 19 -6.40 -9.98 7.17
CA PRO A 19 -7.81 -9.81 7.48
C PRO A 19 -8.53 -8.80 6.57
N SER A 20 -9.80 -9.09 6.27
CA SER A 20 -10.64 -8.27 5.37
C SER A 20 -10.79 -6.82 5.82
N TYR A 21 -10.79 -6.55 7.13
CA TYR A 21 -10.86 -5.18 7.64
C TYR A 21 -9.63 -4.34 7.22
N LEU A 22 -8.46 -4.95 7.03
CA LEU A 22 -7.26 -4.25 6.57
C LEU A 22 -7.25 -4.07 5.06
N SER A 23 -7.67 -5.10 4.31
CA SER A 23 -7.78 -4.99 2.85
C SER A 23 -8.79 -3.91 2.45
N ASN A 24 -9.89 -3.77 3.20
CA ASN A 24 -10.91 -2.74 2.95
C ASN A 24 -10.42 -1.31 3.24
N LEU A 25 -9.33 -1.13 4.00
CA LEU A 25 -8.74 0.18 4.30
C LEU A 25 -7.75 0.65 3.23
N ILE A 26 -7.39 -0.21 2.28
CA ILE A 26 -6.48 0.12 1.18
C ILE A 26 -7.21 -0.02 -0.15
N THR A 27 -6.79 0.79 -1.12
CA THR A 27 -7.33 0.72 -2.47
C THR A 27 -6.18 0.52 -3.44
N SER A 28 -6.18 -0.62 -4.12
CA SER A 28 -5.24 -0.89 -5.21
C SER A 28 -5.53 0.05 -6.36
N ARG A 29 -4.49 0.65 -6.94
CA ARG A 29 -4.63 1.50 -8.10
C ARG A 29 -4.88 0.63 -9.33
N THR A 30 -6.13 0.54 -9.75
CA THR A 30 -6.53 -0.06 -11.02
C THR A 30 -6.63 1.06 -12.06
N ALA A 31 -5.93 0.91 -13.18
CA ALA A 31 -6.11 1.82 -14.30
C ALA A 31 -7.30 1.33 -15.15
N PRO A 32 -8.14 2.24 -15.70
CA PRO A 32 -9.25 1.85 -16.56
C PRO A 32 -8.78 1.24 -17.89
N ARG A 33 -7.50 1.41 -18.26
CA ARG A 33 -6.86 0.85 -19.44
C ARG A 33 -5.46 0.32 -19.07
N CYS A 34 -4.99 -0.71 -19.78
CA CYS A 34 -3.66 -1.28 -19.59
C CYS A 34 -2.58 -0.33 -20.11
N LEU A 35 -2.14 0.61 -19.27
CA LEU A 35 -0.98 1.46 -19.53
C LEU A 35 0.29 0.75 -19.09
N ARG A 36 1.43 1.08 -19.70
CA ARG A 36 2.74 0.53 -19.31
C ARG A 36 3.08 0.78 -17.83
N SER A 37 2.51 1.81 -17.20
CA SER A 37 2.63 2.10 -15.76
C SER A 37 1.62 1.38 -14.86
N SER A 38 0.62 0.69 -15.43
CA SER A 38 -0.41 -0.03 -14.66
C SER A 38 0.17 -1.25 -13.94
N SER A 39 1.25 -1.84 -14.47
CA SER A 39 1.94 -2.99 -13.88
C SER A 39 2.93 -2.58 -12.78
N THR A 40 2.55 -1.67 -11.89
CA THR A 40 3.46 -1.15 -10.84
C THR A 40 3.00 -1.42 -9.41
N ALA A 41 1.95 -2.24 -9.22
CA ALA A 41 1.52 -2.72 -7.91
C ALA A 41 1.28 -1.57 -6.88
N ARG A 42 0.78 -0.42 -7.34
CA ARG A 42 0.63 0.81 -6.55
C ARG A 42 -0.69 0.85 -5.78
N LEU A 43 -0.67 1.57 -4.65
CA LEU A 43 -1.86 1.91 -3.87
C LEU A 43 -2.32 3.34 -4.19
N VAL A 44 -3.62 3.60 -4.04
CA VAL A 44 -4.19 4.95 -4.17
C VAL A 44 -3.75 5.79 -2.96
N PRO A 45 -3.11 6.96 -3.15
CA PRO A 45 -2.74 7.82 -2.04
C PRO A 45 -3.98 8.43 -1.37
N PRO A 46 -3.91 8.74 -0.06
CA PRO A 46 -5.03 9.36 0.65
C PRO A 46 -5.28 10.76 0.11
N SER A 47 -6.55 11.21 0.16
CA SER A 47 -6.88 12.58 -0.22
C SER A 47 -6.13 13.59 0.64
N LEU A 48 -5.80 14.76 0.08
CA LEU A 48 -5.09 15.83 0.81
C LEU A 48 -5.88 16.29 2.05
N ARG A 49 -7.21 16.29 1.98
CA ARG A 49 -8.10 16.61 3.10
C ARG A 49 -7.98 15.63 4.27
N MET A 50 -7.55 14.40 3.99
CA MET A 50 -7.36 13.36 4.99
C MET A 50 -5.98 13.43 5.66
N ARG A 51 -5.10 14.37 5.30
CA ARG A 51 -3.79 14.57 5.95
C ARG A 51 -3.84 15.64 7.03
N GLY A 52 -4.32 15.27 8.22
CA GLY A 52 -4.24 16.06 9.44
C GLY A 52 -3.36 15.39 10.50
N LYS A 53 -3.09 16.10 11.60
CA LYS A 53 -2.22 15.63 12.70
C LYS A 53 -2.68 14.26 13.26
N TYR A 54 -3.99 14.07 13.41
CA TYR A 54 -4.56 12.83 13.97
C TYR A 54 -4.64 11.70 12.95
N THR A 55 -4.93 12.01 11.69
CA THR A 55 -5.11 11.01 10.62
C THR A 55 -3.78 10.55 10.01
N SER A 56 -2.70 11.30 10.20
CA SER A 56 -1.34 10.97 9.73
C SER A 56 -0.83 9.59 10.20
N ARG A 57 -1.38 9.07 11.30
CA ARG A 57 -1.02 7.77 11.90
C ARG A 57 -1.96 6.64 11.51
N LEU A 58 -3.02 6.92 10.75
CA LEU A 58 -3.96 5.88 10.31
C LEU A 58 -3.30 4.97 9.29
N PHE A 59 -3.66 3.69 9.34
CA PHE A 59 -3.18 2.69 8.40
C PHE A 59 -3.49 3.09 6.94
N SER A 60 -4.71 3.54 6.65
CA SER A 60 -5.13 3.98 5.32
C SER A 60 -4.34 5.18 4.78
N VAL A 61 -3.77 6.02 5.65
CA VAL A 61 -2.96 7.17 5.28
C VAL A 61 -1.49 6.79 5.10
N MET A 62 -0.97 5.88 5.93
CA MET A 62 0.42 5.44 5.87
C MET A 62 0.70 4.34 4.86
N ALA A 63 -0.25 3.43 4.62
CA ALA A 63 -0.08 2.27 3.74
C ALA A 63 0.32 2.66 2.30
N PRO A 64 -0.21 3.75 1.70
CA PRO A 64 0.24 4.21 0.38
C PRO A 64 1.70 4.68 0.32
N GLY A 65 2.40 4.81 1.44
CA GLY A 65 3.87 4.92 1.49
C GLY A 65 4.58 3.72 0.84
N TRP A 66 3.88 2.60 0.64
CA TRP A 66 4.32 1.49 -0.22
C TRP A 66 4.75 1.95 -1.63
N ASN A 67 4.20 3.08 -2.12
CA ASN A 67 4.54 3.62 -3.43
C ASN A 67 5.96 4.20 -3.52
N GLU A 68 6.60 4.53 -2.38
CA GLU A 68 7.98 5.04 -2.31
C GLU A 68 9.03 3.93 -2.42
N VAL A 69 8.60 2.67 -2.26
CA VAL A 69 9.48 1.51 -2.35
C VAL A 69 9.84 1.22 -3.83
N PRO A 70 11.06 0.74 -4.13
CA PRO A 70 11.45 0.32 -5.49
C PRO A 70 10.46 -0.66 -6.13
N LEU A 71 10.39 -0.62 -7.47
CA LEU A 71 9.47 -1.47 -8.22
C LEU A 71 9.71 -2.97 -7.94
N ASP A 72 10.97 -3.39 -7.92
CA ASP A 72 11.37 -4.79 -7.73
C ASP A 72 10.82 -5.39 -6.44
N VAL A 73 10.82 -4.59 -5.36
CA VAL A 73 10.28 -4.99 -4.05
C VAL A 73 8.74 -4.97 -4.06
N ARG A 74 8.10 -4.07 -4.83
CA ARG A 74 6.63 -4.03 -4.92
C ARG A 74 6.04 -5.18 -5.72
N THR A 75 6.79 -5.70 -6.68
CA THR A 75 6.42 -6.84 -7.53
C THR A 75 6.94 -8.17 -7.01
N ALA A 76 7.73 -8.18 -5.94
CA ALA A 76 8.21 -9.40 -5.32
C ALA A 76 7.03 -10.28 -4.87
N GLU A 77 7.12 -11.57 -5.20
CA GLU A 77 6.09 -12.58 -4.88
C GLU A 77 6.11 -12.97 -3.39
N SER A 78 7.22 -12.68 -2.71
CA SER A 78 7.43 -13.09 -1.34
C SER A 78 8.11 -12.00 -0.50
N LEU A 79 7.80 -12.01 0.79
CA LEU A 79 8.42 -11.14 1.80
C LEU A 79 9.68 -11.76 2.41
N ILE A 80 10.29 -12.77 1.78
CA ILE A 80 11.39 -13.56 2.37
C ILE A 80 12.67 -12.70 2.57
N ILE A 81 12.69 -11.49 2.01
CA ILE A 81 13.86 -10.59 2.02
C ILE A 81 13.92 -9.74 3.32
N PHE A 82 12.96 -9.82 4.24
CA PHE A 82 12.95 -8.99 5.47
C PHE A 82 12.54 -9.71 6.76
#